data_AF-A0A257X4S2-F1
#
_entry.id   AF-A0A257X4S2-F1
#
_cell.length_a   1.000
_cell.length_b   1.000
_cell.length_c   1.000
_cell.angle_alpha   90.00
_cell.angle_beta   90.00
_cell.angle_gamma   90.00
#
_symmetry.space_group_name_H-M   'P 1'
#
loop_
_entity.id
_entity.type
_entity.pdbx_description
1 polymer ?
#
loop_
_entity_poly.entity_id
_entity_poly.type
_entity_poly.pdbx_seq_one_letter_code
_entity_poly.pdbx_strand_id
1 'polypeptide(L)'
;RMAKICGIPAETLREVARMFATSKASMILWGMGVSQHVHGTDNARCLISMVMMTGQIGRRGTGLHPLRGQNNVQGASDAGLIPMVFPDYQAVGNKTIRDKFEELWGSRLDANPGLTVVEIMDAIHAGKLNGCYIMGENPAMSDPDVEHARDALAKLDCLVVQDIFLTETAYFADVVLPASAFPEKTGTFTNTDRQVQLGRQAINPPGDARQDLWIIQQMANGMGLDWHYDGAKDVFNEMRKAMHSIAGITWERLEAEHSVTYPCENEGDPGDEVVFIDRFPTQSGRAKLVPAKLISANEKPDADFPMVLITGRQLEHWHTGSMTRRASVLDNIEPIATVTINPADMATLKVKPGEVVTVESRRGKIALYARVDGNVPVGAVFIPFAYYEAAANMLTNPALDPFGKIPEFKYCAVRLKKGGTPTRLSTYGGGQARMVTA
;
A
#
# COMPACT_ATOMS: atom_id res chain seq x y z
N ARG A 1 -8.33 -30.11 -15.67
CA ARG A 1 -8.30 -29.89 -14.20
C ARG A 1 -8.53 -28.42 -13.84
N MET A 2 -7.69 -27.47 -14.29
CA MET A 2 -7.82 -26.06 -13.88
C MET A 2 -9.05 -25.31 -14.42
N ALA A 3 -9.61 -25.71 -15.57
CA ALA A 3 -10.76 -25.00 -16.15
C ALA A 3 -11.96 -24.85 -15.19
N LYS A 4 -12.28 -25.90 -14.42
CA LYS A 4 -13.36 -25.85 -13.40
C LYS A 4 -13.02 -24.92 -12.22
N ILE A 5 -11.74 -24.77 -11.90
CA ILE A 5 -11.27 -23.98 -10.75
C ILE A 5 -11.18 -22.50 -11.12
N CYS A 6 -10.60 -22.19 -12.29
CA CYS A 6 -10.40 -20.82 -12.75
C CYS A 6 -11.65 -20.22 -13.43
N GLY A 7 -12.59 -21.05 -13.89
CA GLY A 7 -13.71 -20.61 -14.72
C GLY A 7 -13.30 -20.23 -16.16
N ILE A 8 -12.08 -20.61 -16.60
CA ILE A 8 -11.53 -20.29 -17.92
C ILE A 8 -11.44 -21.57 -18.76
N PRO A 9 -11.88 -21.58 -20.03
CA PRO A 9 -11.73 -22.74 -20.91
C PRO A 9 -10.28 -23.21 -21.01
N ALA A 10 -10.08 -24.54 -21.04
CA ALA A 10 -8.74 -25.12 -21.05
C ALA A 10 -7.93 -24.73 -22.30
N GLU A 11 -8.60 -24.56 -23.44
CA GLU A 11 -7.94 -24.10 -24.68
C GLU A 11 -7.46 -22.66 -24.58
N THR A 12 -8.25 -21.76 -24.01
CA THR A 12 -7.84 -20.37 -23.75
C THR A 12 -6.60 -20.32 -22.84
N LEU A 13 -6.55 -21.12 -21.77
CA LEU A 13 -5.38 -21.19 -20.91
C LEU A 13 -4.12 -21.64 -21.67
N ARG A 14 -4.24 -22.65 -22.54
CA ARG A 14 -3.12 -23.15 -23.36
C ARG A 14 -2.68 -22.13 -24.40
N GLU A 15 -3.62 -21.46 -25.03
CA GLU A 15 -3.38 -20.43 -26.03
C GLU A 15 -2.58 -19.26 -25.44
N VAL A 16 -3.05 -18.68 -24.33
CA VAL A 16 -2.37 -17.58 -23.63
C VAL A 16 -0.98 -18.00 -23.16
N ALA A 17 -0.84 -19.20 -22.59
CA ALA A 17 0.45 -19.71 -22.14
C ALA A 17 1.46 -19.86 -23.30
N ARG A 18 1.02 -20.40 -24.44
CA ARG A 18 1.86 -20.51 -25.64
C ARG A 18 2.23 -19.15 -26.19
N MET A 19 1.27 -18.22 -26.27
CA MET A 19 1.51 -16.86 -26.75
C MET A 19 2.55 -16.13 -25.91
N PHE A 20 2.46 -16.21 -24.58
CA PHE A 20 3.45 -15.62 -23.68
C PHE A 20 4.84 -16.26 -23.85
N ALA A 21 4.89 -17.59 -23.96
CA ALA A 21 6.13 -18.35 -24.06
C ALA A 21 6.86 -18.17 -25.42
N THR A 22 6.13 -17.95 -26.51
CA THR A 22 6.72 -17.79 -27.86
C THR A 22 6.89 -16.34 -28.29
N SER A 23 6.35 -15.38 -27.54
CA SER A 23 6.51 -13.96 -27.82
C SER A 23 7.98 -13.52 -27.71
N LYS A 24 8.42 -12.64 -28.62
CA LYS A 24 9.78 -12.08 -28.63
C LYS A 24 10.10 -11.28 -27.35
N ALA A 25 9.09 -10.58 -26.84
CA ALA A 25 9.18 -9.77 -25.64
C ALA A 25 7.78 -9.64 -25.01
N SER A 26 7.64 -10.05 -23.75
CA SER A 26 6.41 -9.92 -22.98
C SER A 26 6.69 -9.39 -21.58
N MET A 27 5.82 -8.51 -21.11
CA MET A 27 5.85 -7.97 -19.75
C MET A 27 4.64 -8.49 -18.98
N ILE A 28 4.82 -8.70 -17.68
CA ILE A 28 3.72 -8.95 -16.75
C ILE A 28 3.59 -7.71 -15.87
N LEU A 29 2.49 -6.98 -16.02
CA LEU A 29 2.10 -5.91 -15.10
C LEU A 29 1.14 -6.49 -14.07
N TRP A 30 1.45 -6.36 -12.78
CA TRP A 30 0.63 -6.94 -11.73
C TRP A 30 0.51 -6.03 -10.52
N GLY A 31 -0.50 -6.28 -9.68
CA GLY A 31 -0.73 -5.47 -8.49
C GLY A 31 -1.50 -6.24 -7.42
N MET A 32 -2.38 -5.54 -6.72
CA MET A 32 -3.00 -6.09 -5.50
C MET A 32 -3.92 -7.29 -5.72
N GLY A 33 -4.40 -7.54 -6.94
CA GLY A 33 -5.12 -8.78 -7.29
C GLY A 33 -4.26 -10.05 -7.27
N VAL A 34 -2.95 -9.91 -7.06
CA VAL A 34 -2.01 -11.02 -6.85
C VAL A 34 -1.57 -11.04 -5.38
N SER A 35 -1.18 -9.89 -4.81
CA SER A 35 -0.56 -9.83 -3.47
C SER A 35 -1.54 -9.86 -2.30
N GLN A 36 -2.76 -9.32 -2.43
CA GLN A 36 -3.71 -9.22 -1.30
C GLN A 36 -4.60 -10.45 -1.16
N HIS A 37 -3.93 -11.61 -1.04
CA HIS A 37 -4.49 -12.92 -0.80
C HIS A 37 -3.62 -13.66 0.23
N VAL A 38 -4.18 -14.63 0.97
CA VAL A 38 -3.38 -15.44 1.92
C VAL A 38 -2.29 -16.31 1.26
N HIS A 39 -2.27 -16.34 -0.07
CA HIS A 39 -1.28 -17.03 -0.89
C HIS A 39 -0.64 -16.06 -1.91
N GLY A 40 -0.63 -14.76 -1.60
CA GLY A 40 -0.15 -13.72 -2.51
C GLY A 40 1.35 -13.83 -2.84
N THR A 41 2.17 -14.27 -1.87
CA THR A 41 3.59 -14.53 -2.13
C THR A 41 3.78 -15.66 -3.13
N ASP A 42 2.97 -16.71 -3.02
CA ASP A 42 3.01 -17.85 -3.94
C ASP A 42 2.48 -17.47 -5.33
N ASN A 43 1.47 -16.59 -5.43
CA ASN A 43 1.04 -16.02 -6.70
C ASN A 43 2.18 -15.26 -7.39
N ALA A 44 2.93 -14.43 -6.65
CA ALA A 44 4.10 -13.73 -7.19
C ALA A 44 5.22 -14.71 -7.61
N ARG A 45 5.49 -15.76 -6.81
CA ARG A 45 6.46 -16.83 -7.16
C ARG A 45 6.08 -17.57 -8.44
N CYS A 46 4.79 -17.79 -8.69
CA CYS A 46 4.30 -18.35 -9.96
C CYS A 46 4.62 -17.42 -11.14
N LEU A 47 4.38 -16.12 -11.01
CA LEU A 47 4.72 -15.14 -12.06
C LEU A 47 6.23 -15.06 -12.30
N ILE A 48 7.04 -15.08 -11.22
CA ILE A 48 8.50 -15.16 -11.30
C ILE A 48 8.90 -16.42 -12.07
N SER A 49 8.34 -17.58 -11.71
CA SER A 49 8.66 -18.84 -12.39
C SER A 49 8.32 -18.78 -13.87
N MET A 50 7.18 -18.17 -14.22
CA MET A 50 6.75 -18.01 -15.61
C MET A 50 7.76 -17.17 -16.42
N VAL A 51 8.16 -15.98 -15.93
CA VAL A 51 9.13 -15.14 -16.66
C VAL A 51 10.50 -15.77 -16.78
N MET A 52 10.93 -16.52 -15.76
CA MET A 52 12.22 -17.22 -15.77
C MET A 52 12.22 -18.38 -16.77
N MET A 53 11.16 -19.19 -16.78
CA MET A 53 11.05 -20.34 -17.69
C MET A 53 11.00 -19.93 -19.17
N THR A 54 10.46 -18.74 -19.47
CA THR A 54 10.31 -18.24 -20.83
C THR A 54 11.39 -17.23 -21.25
N GLY A 55 12.36 -16.93 -20.38
CA GLY A 55 13.40 -15.93 -20.67
C GLY A 55 12.85 -14.51 -20.90
N GLN A 56 11.70 -14.18 -20.31
CA GLN A 56 11.06 -12.85 -20.39
C GLN A 56 11.55 -11.95 -19.24
N ILE A 57 12.87 -11.85 -19.07
CA ILE A 57 13.53 -11.04 -18.05
C ILE A 57 14.92 -10.60 -18.52
N GLY A 58 15.50 -9.55 -17.92
CA GLY A 58 16.86 -9.09 -18.22
C GLY A 58 17.01 -8.38 -19.57
N ARG A 59 15.90 -8.10 -20.26
CA ARG A 59 15.89 -7.48 -21.59
C ARG A 59 14.83 -6.38 -21.68
N ARG A 60 15.07 -5.36 -22.51
CA ARG A 60 14.07 -4.33 -22.83
C ARG A 60 12.77 -4.95 -23.36
N GLY A 61 11.62 -4.43 -22.92
CA GLY A 61 10.30 -4.95 -23.28
C GLY A 61 9.92 -6.27 -22.60
N THR A 62 10.68 -6.69 -21.58
CA THR A 62 10.40 -7.90 -20.80
C THR A 62 10.31 -7.59 -19.31
N GLY A 63 9.97 -8.61 -18.51
CA GLY A 63 10.10 -8.56 -17.06
C GLY A 63 8.76 -8.65 -16.33
N LEU A 64 8.90 -8.71 -15.02
CA LEU A 64 7.80 -8.73 -14.06
C LEU A 64 7.77 -7.38 -13.34
N HIS A 65 6.70 -6.63 -13.56
CA HIS A 65 6.55 -5.26 -13.10
C HIS A 65 5.41 -5.16 -12.07
N PRO A 66 5.72 -5.18 -10.77
CA PRO A 66 4.74 -4.86 -9.75
C PRO A 66 4.40 -3.38 -9.86
N LEU A 67 3.16 -3.06 -10.23
CA LEU A 67 2.65 -1.68 -10.24
C LEU A 67 2.51 -1.21 -8.80
N ARG A 68 3.54 -0.52 -8.32
CA ARG A 68 3.58 0.05 -6.98
C ARG A 68 2.52 1.15 -6.85
N GLY A 69 1.82 1.14 -5.71
CA GLY A 69 0.64 1.98 -5.51
C GLY A 69 0.98 3.43 -5.12
N GLN A 70 1.57 3.64 -3.95
CA GLN A 70 1.89 5.00 -3.46
C GLN A 70 3.13 5.56 -4.14
N ASN A 71 3.16 6.89 -4.29
CA ASN A 71 4.19 7.63 -5.01
C ASN A 71 5.63 7.33 -4.56
N ASN A 72 5.83 7.02 -3.27
CA ASN A 72 7.14 6.71 -2.70
C ASN A 72 7.24 5.33 -2.04
N VAL A 73 6.30 4.39 -2.27
CA VAL A 73 6.38 3.09 -1.59
C VAL A 73 7.67 2.34 -1.96
N GLN A 74 8.20 2.57 -3.17
CA GLN A 74 9.50 2.05 -3.56
C GLN A 74 10.61 2.70 -2.72
N GLY A 75 10.66 4.03 -2.64
CA GLY A 75 11.71 4.74 -1.87
C GLY A 75 11.65 4.48 -0.37
N ALA A 76 10.46 4.38 0.22
CA ALA A 76 10.28 3.98 1.61
C ALA A 76 10.78 2.55 1.86
N SER A 77 10.48 1.62 0.94
CA SER A 77 11.00 0.25 1.01
C SER A 77 12.53 0.22 0.88
N ASP A 78 13.07 1.00 -0.06
CA ASP A 78 14.52 1.11 -0.32
C ASP A 78 15.26 1.69 0.90
N ALA A 79 14.65 2.65 1.60
CA ALA A 79 15.17 3.23 2.84
C ALA A 79 14.95 2.35 4.08
N GLY A 80 14.43 1.13 3.93
CA GLY A 80 14.30 0.18 5.03
C GLY A 80 13.11 0.42 5.97
N LEU A 81 12.03 1.10 5.51
CA LEU A 81 10.77 1.20 6.27
C LEU A 81 9.98 -0.13 6.21
N ILE A 82 10.67 -1.23 6.53
CA ILE A 82 10.20 -2.61 6.53
C ILE A 82 10.86 -3.28 7.75
N PRO A 83 10.09 -3.87 8.68
CA PRO A 83 10.60 -4.23 10.02
C PRO A 83 11.72 -5.27 10.05
N MET A 84 11.94 -6.01 8.95
CA MET A 84 12.94 -7.08 8.86
C MET A 84 14.22 -6.71 8.09
N VAL A 85 14.34 -5.47 7.57
CA VAL A 85 15.50 -5.04 6.77
C VAL A 85 15.95 -3.62 7.11
N PHE A 86 17.25 -3.39 7.01
CA PHE A 86 17.88 -2.08 6.86
C PHE A 86 17.72 -1.55 5.41
N PRO A 87 18.14 -0.30 5.12
CA PRO A 87 18.18 0.22 3.75
C PRO A 87 18.80 -0.75 2.73
N ASP A 88 18.38 -0.70 1.47
CA ASP A 88 18.74 -1.64 0.39
C ASP A 88 18.32 -3.10 0.67
N TYR A 89 17.22 -3.31 1.40
CA TYR A 89 16.65 -4.63 1.71
C TYR A 89 17.63 -5.58 2.43
N GLN A 90 18.55 -5.03 3.23
CA GLN A 90 19.57 -5.81 3.91
C GLN A 90 19.04 -6.35 5.26
N ALA A 91 18.98 -7.67 5.43
CA ALA A 91 18.32 -8.29 6.59
C ALA A 91 18.94 -7.91 7.95
N VAL A 92 18.11 -7.52 8.92
CA VAL A 92 18.54 -7.11 10.28
C VAL A 92 19.25 -8.22 11.07
N GLY A 93 18.88 -9.47 10.80
CA GLY A 93 19.48 -10.64 11.42
C GLY A 93 20.91 -10.93 10.96
N ASN A 94 21.38 -10.33 9.86
CA ASN A 94 22.74 -10.53 9.38
C ASN A 94 23.72 -9.67 10.19
N LYS A 95 24.60 -10.32 10.98
CA LYS A 95 25.55 -9.63 11.85
C LYS A 95 26.47 -8.67 11.08
N THR A 96 27.04 -9.07 9.95
CA THR A 96 27.97 -8.21 9.18
C THR A 96 27.29 -6.95 8.68
N ILE A 97 26.03 -7.07 8.23
CA ILE A 97 25.23 -5.92 7.83
C ILE A 97 24.93 -5.04 9.03
N ARG A 98 24.48 -5.62 10.13
CA ARG A 98 24.17 -4.88 11.35
C ARG A 98 25.39 -4.12 11.86
N ASP A 99 26.56 -4.75 11.95
CA ASP A 99 27.81 -4.12 12.38
C ASP A 99 28.13 -2.87 11.52
N LYS A 100 27.91 -2.92 10.20
CA LYS A 100 28.08 -1.76 9.29
C LYS A 100 27.16 -0.60 9.66
N PHE A 101 25.88 -0.88 9.96
CA PHE A 101 24.93 0.16 10.34
C PHE A 101 25.17 0.69 11.77
N GLU A 102 25.60 -0.17 12.69
CA GLU A 102 26.02 0.24 14.04
C GLU A 102 27.24 1.17 13.99
N GLU A 103 28.20 0.90 13.09
CA GLU A 103 29.33 1.80 12.83
C GLU A 103 28.87 3.12 12.21
N LEU A 104 28.01 3.08 11.19
CA LEU A 104 27.51 4.27 10.50
C LEU A 104 26.77 5.23 11.45
N TRP A 105 25.93 4.70 12.34
CA TRP A 105 25.09 5.49 13.24
C TRP A 105 25.63 5.63 14.67
N GLY A 106 26.74 4.97 14.99
CA GLY A 106 27.35 5.01 16.32
C GLY A 106 26.44 4.47 17.44
N SER A 107 25.52 3.55 17.12
CA SER A 107 24.52 3.03 18.05
C SER A 107 24.34 1.53 17.89
N ARG A 108 23.90 0.85 18.96
CA ARG A 108 23.56 -0.58 18.90
C ARG A 108 22.17 -0.78 18.30
N LEU A 109 22.03 -1.81 17.47
CA LEU A 109 20.79 -2.12 16.76
C LEU A 109 20.28 -3.51 17.14
N ASP A 110 18.96 -3.69 17.15
CA ASP A 110 18.35 -5.01 17.41
C ASP A 110 18.64 -5.95 16.23
N ALA A 111 18.93 -7.21 16.56
CA ALA A 111 19.14 -8.27 15.59
C ALA A 111 17.82 -8.89 15.09
N ASN A 112 16.72 -8.65 15.80
CA ASN A 112 15.44 -9.28 15.54
C ASN A 112 14.57 -8.40 14.64
N PRO A 113 13.83 -9.00 13.68
CA PRO A 113 12.79 -8.29 12.96
C PRO A 113 11.76 -7.66 13.90
N GLY A 114 11.34 -6.44 13.58
CA GLY A 114 10.20 -5.79 14.23
C GLY A 114 8.86 -6.41 13.82
N LEU A 115 7.78 -5.81 14.34
CA LEU A 115 6.40 -6.23 14.04
C LEU A 115 5.90 -5.59 12.74
N THR A 116 5.08 -6.31 11.99
CA THR A 116 4.31 -5.74 10.86
C THR A 116 3.06 -5.02 11.35
N VAL A 117 2.43 -4.17 10.52
CA VAL A 117 1.29 -3.32 10.91
C VAL A 117 0.15 -4.11 11.58
N VAL A 118 -0.23 -5.26 11.03
CA VAL A 118 -1.29 -6.10 11.64
C VAL A 118 -0.81 -6.73 12.95
N GLU A 119 0.44 -7.16 13.03
CA GLU A 119 1.03 -7.73 14.26
C GLU A 119 1.21 -6.66 15.36
N ILE A 120 1.37 -5.38 15.01
CA ILE A 120 1.37 -4.26 15.96
C ILE A 120 0.02 -4.17 16.68
N MET A 121 -1.09 -4.26 15.95
CA MET A 121 -2.44 -4.23 16.55
C MET A 121 -2.62 -5.40 17.52
N ASP A 122 -2.24 -6.62 17.12
CA ASP A 122 -2.29 -7.80 17.99
C ASP A 122 -1.42 -7.63 19.26
N ALA A 123 -0.24 -7.03 19.13
CA ALA A 123 0.66 -6.78 20.24
C ALA A 123 0.09 -5.76 21.25
N ILE A 124 -0.61 -4.73 20.77
CA ILE A 124 -1.32 -3.77 21.63
C ILE A 124 -2.44 -4.47 22.40
N HIS A 125 -3.26 -5.27 21.72
CA HIS A 125 -4.30 -6.08 22.38
C HIS A 125 -3.73 -7.04 23.44
N ALA A 126 -2.54 -7.58 23.21
CA ALA A 126 -1.85 -8.46 24.14
C ALA A 126 -1.14 -7.72 25.29
N GLY A 127 -1.21 -6.38 25.35
CA GLY A 127 -0.51 -5.56 26.36
C GLY A 127 1.02 -5.63 26.25
N LYS A 128 1.55 -5.89 25.05
CA LYS A 128 2.99 -5.98 24.76
C LYS A 128 3.56 -4.72 24.12
N LEU A 129 2.69 -3.80 23.70
CA LEU A 129 3.05 -2.54 23.06
C LEU A 129 2.14 -1.45 23.61
N ASN A 130 2.74 -0.43 24.22
CA ASN A 130 2.01 0.60 24.96
C ASN A 130 2.05 1.98 24.28
N GLY A 131 3.03 2.22 23.41
CA GLY A 131 3.21 3.50 22.73
C GLY A 131 3.43 3.32 21.24
N CYS A 132 2.82 4.17 20.41
CA CYS A 132 2.95 4.13 18.96
C CYS A 132 3.16 5.53 18.38
N TYR A 133 4.03 5.63 17.38
CA TYR A 133 4.20 6.83 16.57
C TYR A 133 3.84 6.53 15.12
N ILE A 134 2.73 7.11 14.65
CA ILE A 134 2.19 6.90 13.31
C ILE A 134 2.45 8.16 12.48
N MET A 135 3.17 8.01 11.37
CA MET A 135 3.52 9.11 10.48
C MET A 135 2.92 8.92 9.09
N GLY A 136 2.02 9.82 8.67
CA GLY A 136 1.47 9.86 7.32
C GLY A 136 0.63 8.63 6.92
N GLU A 137 0.09 7.89 7.89
CA GLU A 137 -0.75 6.71 7.68
C GLU A 137 -2.08 6.81 8.44
N ASN A 138 -3.07 6.02 8.00
CA ASN A 138 -4.42 6.03 8.58
C ASN A 138 -4.96 4.61 8.86
N PRO A 139 -4.30 3.82 9.73
CA PRO A 139 -4.71 2.45 10.04
C PRO A 139 -6.14 2.31 10.57
N ALA A 140 -6.69 3.33 11.25
CA ALA A 140 -8.11 3.36 11.66
C ALA A 140 -9.12 3.38 10.50
N MET A 141 -8.63 3.38 9.25
CA MET A 141 -9.39 3.26 8.01
C MET A 141 -8.82 2.21 7.05
N SER A 142 -7.49 2.13 6.91
CA SER A 142 -6.84 1.30 5.90
C SER A 142 -6.61 -0.16 6.29
N ASP A 143 -6.55 -0.46 7.58
CA ASP A 143 -6.24 -1.80 8.07
C ASP A 143 -7.43 -2.76 7.90
N PRO A 144 -7.18 -4.07 7.72
CA PRO A 144 -8.26 -5.05 7.71
C PRO A 144 -8.91 -5.16 9.09
N ASP A 145 -10.16 -5.61 9.14
CA ASP A 145 -10.91 -5.73 10.41
C ASP A 145 -10.80 -4.44 11.24
N VAL A 146 -11.20 -3.33 10.63
CA VAL A 146 -10.83 -1.99 11.11
C VAL A 146 -11.31 -1.69 12.54
N GLU A 147 -12.36 -2.38 13.01
CA GLU A 147 -12.81 -2.26 14.41
C GLU A 147 -11.80 -2.86 15.39
N HIS A 148 -11.13 -3.96 15.04
CA HIS A 148 -10.00 -4.48 15.81
C HIS A 148 -8.86 -3.45 15.86
N ALA A 149 -8.48 -2.86 14.72
CA ALA A 149 -7.44 -1.83 14.69
C ALA A 149 -7.80 -0.61 15.56
N ARG A 150 -9.05 -0.12 15.48
CA ARG A 150 -9.55 0.99 16.30
C ARG A 150 -9.54 0.67 17.80
N ASP A 151 -9.98 -0.53 18.18
CA ASP A 151 -9.95 -0.98 19.58
C ASP A 151 -8.50 -1.10 20.09
N ALA A 152 -7.56 -1.52 19.23
CA ALA A 152 -6.13 -1.54 19.56
C ALA A 152 -5.61 -0.11 19.81
N LEU A 153 -5.85 0.81 18.87
CA LEU A 153 -5.38 2.20 19.00
C LEU A 153 -5.90 2.88 20.27
N ALA A 154 -7.15 2.60 20.67
CA ALA A 154 -7.76 3.13 21.89
C ALA A 154 -7.16 2.58 23.21
N LYS A 155 -6.33 1.53 23.15
CA LYS A 155 -5.69 0.90 24.31
C LYS A 155 -4.26 1.38 24.58
N LEU A 156 -3.68 2.16 23.68
CA LEU A 156 -2.34 2.69 23.85
C LEU A 156 -2.29 3.65 25.05
N ASP A 157 -1.19 3.62 25.79
CA ASP A 157 -0.89 4.61 26.83
C ASP A 157 -0.47 5.95 26.20
N CYS A 158 0.09 5.91 24.99
CA CYS A 158 0.51 7.09 24.23
C CYS A 158 0.49 6.82 22.71
N LEU A 159 -0.35 7.55 21.98
CA LEU A 159 -0.37 7.56 20.53
C LEU A 159 0.02 8.94 20.00
N VAL A 160 1.12 9.01 19.27
CA VAL A 160 1.55 10.20 18.52
C VAL A 160 1.19 10.02 17.05
N VAL A 161 0.47 10.98 16.48
CA VAL A 161 0.14 11.00 15.05
C VAL A 161 0.74 12.23 14.38
N GLN A 162 1.61 12.02 13.40
CA GLN A 162 2.12 13.07 12.52
C GLN A 162 1.41 12.96 11.16
N ASP A 163 0.58 13.94 10.84
CA ASP A 163 -0.26 13.93 9.63
C ASP A 163 -0.49 15.36 9.13
N ILE A 164 -0.89 15.47 7.86
CA ILE A 164 -1.24 16.73 7.20
C ILE A 164 -2.71 17.12 7.46
N PHE A 165 -3.54 16.16 7.88
CA PHE A 165 -4.94 16.38 8.26
C PHE A 165 -5.31 15.62 9.52
N LEU A 166 -6.38 16.04 10.18
CA LEU A 166 -7.01 15.24 11.23
C LEU A 166 -7.72 14.04 10.57
N THR A 167 -7.03 12.91 10.55
CA THR A 167 -7.52 11.63 10.02
C THR A 167 -8.26 10.84 11.09
N GLU A 168 -8.92 9.76 10.68
CA GLU A 168 -9.63 8.86 11.60
C GLU A 168 -8.68 8.26 12.64
N THR A 169 -7.41 8.03 12.28
CA THR A 169 -6.38 7.58 13.23
C THR A 169 -6.01 8.68 14.22
N ALA A 170 -5.96 9.94 13.79
CA ALA A 170 -5.67 11.07 14.66
C ALA A 170 -6.73 11.30 15.75
N TYR A 171 -7.97 10.79 15.58
CA TYR A 171 -8.98 10.84 16.65
C TYR A 171 -8.66 9.98 17.87
N PHE A 172 -7.73 9.03 17.74
CA PHE A 172 -7.25 8.21 18.86
C PHE A 172 -5.96 8.78 19.49
N ALA A 173 -5.38 9.82 18.90
CA ALA A 173 -4.06 10.31 19.29
C ALA A 173 -4.09 11.14 20.58
N ASP A 174 -3.09 10.95 21.42
CA ASP A 174 -2.79 11.83 22.56
C ASP A 174 -2.06 13.09 22.11
N VAL A 175 -1.23 12.96 21.06
CA VAL A 175 -0.46 14.07 20.46
C VAL A 175 -0.62 14.05 18.95
N VAL A 176 -1.02 15.18 18.39
CA VAL A 176 -1.06 15.40 16.93
C VAL A 176 0.03 16.39 16.54
N LEU A 177 0.93 15.99 15.65
CA LEU A 177 2.03 16.80 15.12
C LEU A 177 1.70 17.23 13.68
N PRO A 178 1.38 18.52 13.43
CA PRO A 178 0.99 18.97 12.10
C PRO A 178 2.18 18.96 11.14
N ALA A 179 2.09 18.13 10.10
CA ALA A 179 3.15 17.94 9.12
C ALA A 179 2.93 18.74 7.83
N SER A 180 4.00 18.93 7.06
CA SER A 180 3.95 19.56 5.74
C SER A 180 3.45 18.63 4.63
N ALA A 181 2.62 19.14 3.73
CA ALA A 181 2.21 18.46 2.51
C ALA A 181 3.32 18.44 1.44
N PHE A 182 3.09 17.72 0.33
CA PHE A 182 4.05 17.63 -0.78
C PHE A 182 4.61 18.98 -1.28
N PRO A 183 3.79 20.01 -1.60
CA PRO A 183 4.32 21.26 -2.15
C PRO A 183 5.03 22.14 -1.10
N GLU A 184 5.08 21.72 0.15
CA GLU A 184 5.61 22.49 1.29
C GLU A 184 7.00 22.02 1.74
N LYS A 185 7.57 21.02 1.04
CA LYS A 185 8.86 20.42 1.38
C LYS A 185 9.72 20.09 0.16
N THR A 186 11.02 20.02 0.41
CA THR A 186 12.02 19.54 -0.55
C THR A 186 12.48 18.15 -0.12
N GLY A 187 12.62 17.24 -1.08
CA GLY A 187 13.00 15.85 -0.82
C GLY A 187 12.94 15.02 -2.09
N THR A 188 12.98 13.69 -1.98
CA THR A 188 12.94 12.81 -3.15
C THR A 188 11.81 11.78 -3.08
N PHE A 189 11.35 11.39 -4.27
CA PHE A 189 10.38 10.32 -4.47
C PHE A 189 10.95 9.28 -5.42
N THR A 190 10.88 8.01 -5.05
CA THR A 190 11.24 6.90 -5.93
C THR A 190 9.97 6.24 -6.43
N ASN A 191 9.77 6.26 -7.76
CA ASN A 191 8.58 5.69 -8.39
C ASN A 191 8.71 4.17 -8.65
N THR A 192 7.69 3.59 -9.29
CA THR A 192 7.63 2.15 -9.63
C THR A 192 8.76 1.67 -10.54
N ASP A 193 9.36 2.58 -11.32
CA ASP A 193 10.42 2.30 -12.29
C ASP A 193 11.83 2.54 -11.71
N ARG A 194 11.93 2.73 -10.39
CA ARG A 194 13.19 3.01 -9.67
C ARG A 194 13.82 4.36 -10.05
N GLN A 195 13.00 5.34 -10.39
CA GLN A 195 13.46 6.70 -10.68
C GLN A 195 13.35 7.55 -9.42
N VAL A 196 14.51 7.98 -8.91
CA VAL A 196 14.63 8.94 -7.81
C VAL A 196 14.41 10.33 -8.38
N GLN A 197 13.30 10.96 -8.00
CA GLN A 197 12.85 12.26 -8.51
C GLN A 197 12.91 13.31 -7.43
N LEU A 198 13.41 14.50 -7.77
CA LEU A 198 13.52 15.62 -6.84
C LEU A 198 12.20 16.41 -6.75
N GLY A 199 11.62 16.44 -5.55
CA GLY A 199 10.56 17.36 -5.17
C GLY A 199 11.13 18.63 -4.56
N ARG A 200 10.57 19.79 -4.92
CA ARG A 200 10.99 21.11 -4.41
C ARG A 200 9.84 21.80 -3.72
N GLN A 201 10.15 22.43 -2.61
CA GLN A 201 9.20 23.29 -1.91
C GLN A 201 8.74 24.42 -2.85
N ALA A 202 7.43 24.53 -3.02
CA ALA A 202 6.77 25.56 -3.82
C ALA A 202 6.05 26.60 -2.95
N ILE A 203 5.58 26.21 -1.76
CA ILE A 203 4.90 27.07 -0.80
C ILE A 203 5.39 26.79 0.63
N ASN A 204 5.05 27.65 1.59
CA ASN A 204 5.35 27.41 3.01
C ASN A 204 4.29 26.50 3.64
N PRO A 205 4.67 25.66 4.63
CA PRO A 205 3.68 24.94 5.44
C PRO A 205 2.66 25.90 6.08
N PRO A 206 1.37 25.52 6.19
CA PRO A 206 0.34 26.36 6.77
C PRO A 206 0.44 26.41 8.30
N GLY A 207 0.17 27.58 8.89
CA GLY A 207 0.10 27.76 10.34
C GLY A 207 1.36 27.28 11.05
N ASP A 208 1.20 26.41 12.05
CA ASP A 208 2.30 25.83 12.83
C ASP A 208 2.83 24.51 12.26
N ALA A 209 2.39 24.10 11.06
CA ALA A 209 2.91 22.90 10.43
C ALA A 209 4.42 23.00 10.20
N ARG A 210 5.11 21.86 10.26
CA ARG A 210 6.55 21.75 10.05
C ARG A 210 6.87 20.61 9.09
N GLN A 211 8.04 20.68 8.45
CA GLN A 211 8.48 19.59 7.59
C GLN A 211 8.71 18.32 8.40
N ASP A 212 8.35 17.16 7.84
CA ASP A 212 8.42 15.87 8.55
C ASP A 212 9.81 15.61 9.14
N LEU A 213 10.86 15.89 8.38
CA LEU A 213 12.25 15.76 8.81
C LEU A 213 12.57 16.63 10.04
N TRP A 214 12.06 17.87 10.07
CA TRP A 214 12.26 18.75 11.21
C TRP A 214 11.62 18.16 12.47
N ILE A 215 10.38 17.65 12.36
CA ILE A 215 9.66 17.08 13.50
C ILE A 215 10.40 15.84 14.03
N ILE A 216 10.82 14.94 13.13
CA ILE A 216 11.61 13.75 13.49
C ILE A 216 12.91 14.14 14.20
N GLN A 217 13.65 15.12 13.66
CA GLN A 217 14.87 15.62 14.27
C GLN A 217 14.63 16.25 15.65
N GLN A 218 13.55 17.02 15.84
CA GLN A 218 13.23 17.57 17.16
C GLN A 218 12.87 16.47 18.17
N MET A 219 12.15 15.43 17.75
CA MET A 219 11.87 14.28 18.62
C MET A 219 13.15 13.54 19.00
N ALA A 220 14.04 13.28 18.03
CA ALA A 220 15.33 12.67 18.26
C ALA A 220 16.16 13.48 19.28
N ASN A 221 16.24 14.80 19.09
CA ASN A 221 16.97 15.70 19.98
C ASN A 221 16.33 15.79 21.38
N GLY A 222 15.00 15.75 21.46
CA GLY A 222 14.27 15.65 22.73
C GLY A 222 14.54 14.35 23.49
N MET A 223 14.91 13.27 22.78
CA MET A 223 15.34 12.00 23.36
C MET A 223 16.85 11.95 23.69
N GLY A 224 17.58 13.06 23.48
CA GLY A 224 19.01 13.14 23.73
C GLY A 224 19.89 12.61 22.60
N LEU A 225 19.32 12.39 21.40
CA LEU A 225 20.11 12.17 20.19
C LEU A 225 20.66 13.53 19.70
N ASP A 226 21.84 13.57 19.08
CA ASP A 226 22.49 14.82 18.68
C ASP A 226 22.39 15.00 17.15
N TRP A 227 21.17 15.04 16.62
CA TRP A 227 20.92 15.11 15.17
C TRP A 227 20.96 16.55 14.66
N HIS A 228 21.76 16.78 13.62
CA HIS A 228 22.02 18.10 13.01
C HIS A 228 22.01 18.05 11.47
N TYR A 229 20.87 17.66 10.90
CA TYR A 229 20.61 17.75 9.47
C TYR A 229 19.99 19.12 9.14
N ASP A 230 20.58 19.84 8.18
CA ASP A 230 20.05 21.13 7.70
C ASP A 230 18.88 20.92 6.74
N GLY A 231 18.81 19.77 6.08
CA GLY A 231 17.69 19.40 5.22
C GLY A 231 17.83 18.05 4.52
N ALA A 232 16.96 17.81 3.55
CA ALA A 232 16.88 16.53 2.83
C ALA A 232 18.18 16.16 2.09
N LYS A 233 18.99 17.15 1.68
CA LYS A 233 20.31 16.92 1.06
C LYS A 233 21.25 16.13 1.98
N ASP A 234 21.30 16.48 3.25
CA ASP A 234 22.21 15.84 4.21
C ASP A 234 21.77 14.41 4.50
N VAL A 235 20.46 14.22 4.71
CA VAL A 235 19.87 12.89 4.88
C VAL A 235 20.12 12.02 3.65
N PHE A 236 19.92 12.57 2.45
CA PHE A 236 20.18 11.85 1.21
C PHE A 236 21.66 11.49 1.05
N ASN A 237 22.58 12.38 1.43
CA ASN A 237 24.00 12.10 1.45
C ASN A 237 24.39 11.01 2.47
N GLU A 238 23.68 10.89 3.59
CA GLU A 238 23.84 9.75 4.50
C GLU A 238 23.24 8.47 3.90
N MET A 239 22.07 8.55 3.28
CA MET A 239 21.44 7.41 2.58
C MET A 239 22.38 6.81 1.54
N ARG A 240 23.12 7.63 0.79
CA ARG A 240 24.15 7.17 -0.17
C ARG A 240 25.26 6.32 0.46
N LYS A 241 25.57 6.51 1.75
CA LYS A 241 26.54 5.68 2.50
C LYS A 241 25.93 4.34 2.91
N ALA A 242 24.63 4.34 3.21
CA ALA A 242 23.87 3.17 3.62
C ALA A 242 23.45 2.27 2.44
N MET A 243 23.13 2.88 1.30
CA MET A 243 22.47 2.29 0.14
C MET A 243 23.40 2.28 -1.07
N HIS A 244 23.95 1.11 -1.39
CA HIS A 244 24.82 0.89 -2.55
C HIS A 244 24.09 1.18 -3.86
N SER A 245 22.79 0.91 -3.91
CA SER A 245 21.98 1.10 -5.11
C SER A 245 21.91 2.56 -5.60
N ILE A 246 22.10 3.53 -4.70
CA ILE A 246 22.02 4.97 -5.02
C ILE A 246 23.31 5.73 -4.66
N ALA A 247 24.39 5.04 -4.28
CA ALA A 247 25.63 5.66 -3.81
C ALA A 247 26.19 6.70 -4.79
N GLY A 248 26.04 6.42 -6.09
CA GLY A 248 26.46 7.28 -7.20
C GLY A 248 25.51 8.43 -7.58
N ILE A 249 24.33 8.53 -6.95
CA ILE A 249 23.37 9.60 -7.20
C ILE A 249 23.71 10.75 -6.26
N THR A 250 24.39 11.80 -6.72
CA THR A 250 24.61 13.00 -5.89
C THR A 250 23.36 13.87 -5.83
N TRP A 251 23.26 14.71 -4.79
CA TRP A 251 22.17 15.68 -4.70
C TRP A 251 22.24 16.70 -5.85
N GLU A 252 23.44 17.14 -6.21
CA GLU A 252 23.70 18.06 -7.32
C GLU A 252 23.22 17.46 -8.65
N ARG A 253 23.42 16.14 -8.84
CA ARG A 253 22.91 15.44 -10.01
C ARG A 253 21.39 15.41 -10.04
N LEU A 254 20.72 15.15 -8.90
CA LEU A 254 19.26 15.24 -8.81
C LEU A 254 18.75 16.65 -9.08
N GLU A 255 19.47 17.68 -8.63
CA GLU A 255 19.12 19.06 -8.93
C GLU A 255 19.18 19.36 -10.43
N ALA A 256 20.23 18.89 -11.10
CA ALA A 256 20.47 19.10 -12.52
C ALA A 256 19.57 18.24 -13.44
N GLU A 257 19.40 16.96 -13.14
CA GLU A 257 18.71 15.99 -14.00
C GLU A 257 17.23 15.79 -13.61
N HIS A 258 16.82 16.23 -12.41
CA HIS A 258 15.49 16.10 -11.81
C HIS A 258 15.01 14.68 -11.52
N SER A 259 15.52 13.68 -12.25
CA SER A 259 15.15 12.27 -12.13
C SER A 259 16.33 11.39 -12.53
N VAL A 260 16.73 10.47 -11.66
CA VAL A 260 17.81 9.50 -11.94
C VAL A 260 17.31 8.08 -11.66
N THR A 261 17.46 7.18 -12.63
CA THR A 261 17.09 5.77 -12.49
C THR A 261 18.21 4.99 -11.80
N TYR A 262 17.91 4.26 -10.74
CA TYR A 262 18.89 3.40 -10.08
C TYR A 262 18.76 1.92 -10.54
N PRO A 263 19.82 1.11 -10.44
CA PRO A 263 21.04 1.30 -9.67
C PRO A 263 22.07 2.27 -10.26
N CYS A 264 22.72 3.05 -9.40
CA CYS A 264 23.94 3.83 -9.67
C CYS A 264 24.91 3.60 -8.51
N GLU A 265 25.87 2.68 -8.70
CA GLU A 265 26.80 2.27 -7.64
C GLU A 265 27.94 3.29 -7.47
N ASN A 266 28.33 3.97 -8.55
CA ASN A 266 29.40 4.97 -8.57
C ASN A 266 28.89 6.30 -9.16
N GLU A 267 29.50 7.41 -8.72
CA GLU A 267 29.22 8.71 -9.31
C GLU A 267 29.57 8.70 -10.80
N GLY A 268 28.63 9.18 -11.63
CA GLY A 268 28.75 9.15 -13.09
C GLY A 268 28.12 7.93 -13.77
N ASP A 269 27.68 6.91 -13.02
CA ASP A 269 26.93 5.80 -13.59
C ASP A 269 25.63 6.31 -14.24
N PRO A 270 25.30 5.94 -15.49
CA PRO A 270 24.11 6.46 -16.16
C PRO A 270 22.79 6.00 -15.51
N GLY A 271 22.81 4.87 -14.80
CA GLY A 271 21.63 4.21 -14.25
C GLY A 271 21.07 3.12 -15.18
N ASP A 272 20.53 2.05 -14.61
CA ASP A 272 20.02 0.90 -15.36
C ASP A 272 18.48 0.77 -15.33
N GLU A 273 17.85 1.02 -16.47
CA GLU A 273 16.40 0.81 -16.66
C GLU A 273 16.02 -0.68 -16.60
N VAL A 274 16.93 -1.55 -17.06
CA VAL A 274 16.73 -3.00 -17.11
C VAL A 274 17.65 -3.67 -16.08
N VAL A 275 17.03 -4.42 -15.17
CA VAL A 275 17.74 -5.20 -14.16
C VAL A 275 17.83 -6.67 -14.53
N PHE A 276 18.78 -7.38 -13.91
CA PHE A 276 19.01 -8.82 -14.09
C PHE A 276 19.45 -9.21 -15.51
N ILE A 277 20.26 -8.36 -16.16
CA ILE A 277 20.82 -8.63 -17.49
C ILE A 277 21.78 -9.82 -17.43
N ASP A 278 22.79 -9.75 -16.55
CA ASP A 278 23.85 -10.77 -16.48
C ASP A 278 23.67 -11.75 -15.31
N ARG A 279 23.20 -11.27 -14.15
CA ARG A 279 23.11 -12.05 -12.91
C ARG A 279 21.93 -11.63 -12.04
N PHE A 280 21.48 -12.55 -11.20
CA PHE A 280 20.54 -12.26 -10.12
C PHE A 280 21.27 -11.93 -8.81
N PRO A 281 20.69 -11.10 -7.92
CA PRO A 281 21.27 -10.75 -6.62
C PRO A 281 21.08 -11.90 -5.61
N THR A 282 21.53 -13.09 -5.98
CA THR A 282 21.57 -14.28 -5.13
C THR A 282 23.02 -14.71 -4.97
N GLN A 283 23.32 -15.48 -3.91
CA GLN A 283 24.69 -15.97 -3.66
C GLN A 283 25.27 -16.76 -4.85
N SER A 284 24.41 -17.44 -5.62
CA SER A 284 24.83 -18.20 -6.81
C SER A 284 24.81 -17.41 -8.12
N GLY A 285 24.32 -16.17 -8.10
CA GLY A 285 24.05 -15.37 -9.30
C GLY A 285 22.87 -15.86 -10.15
N ARG A 286 22.16 -16.92 -9.73
CA ARG A 286 21.07 -17.57 -10.48
C ARG A 286 19.70 -17.31 -9.85
N ALA A 287 18.66 -17.32 -10.67
CA ALA A 287 17.28 -17.28 -10.18
C ALA A 287 16.93 -18.54 -9.40
N LYS A 288 16.06 -18.39 -8.39
CA LYS A 288 15.54 -19.49 -7.57
C LYS A 288 14.08 -19.73 -7.92
N LEU A 289 13.75 -20.92 -8.43
CA LEU A 289 12.37 -21.35 -8.60
C LEU A 289 11.87 -21.98 -7.30
N VAL A 290 10.72 -21.50 -6.82
CA VAL A 290 10.08 -21.98 -5.58
C VAL A 290 8.73 -22.56 -5.94
N PRO A 291 8.45 -23.85 -5.63
CA PRO A 291 7.17 -24.44 -5.94
C PRO A 291 6.06 -23.82 -5.08
N ALA A 292 4.96 -23.46 -5.72
CA ALA A 292 3.76 -22.92 -5.08
C ALA A 292 2.67 -24.01 -4.97
N LYS A 293 1.86 -23.94 -3.91
CA LYS A 293 0.69 -24.82 -3.74
C LYS A 293 -0.57 -24.12 -4.24
N LEU A 294 -1.51 -24.89 -4.78
CA LEU A 294 -2.85 -24.38 -5.06
C LEU A 294 -3.65 -24.35 -3.75
N ILE A 295 -3.72 -23.18 -3.13
CA ILE A 295 -4.44 -22.91 -1.88
C ILE A 295 -5.66 -22.05 -2.22
N SER A 296 -6.76 -22.24 -1.49
CA SER A 296 -7.93 -21.38 -1.64
C SER A 296 -7.81 -20.12 -0.79
N ALA A 297 -8.65 -19.12 -1.06
CA ALA A 297 -8.88 -18.02 -0.13
C ALA A 297 -9.25 -18.54 1.27
N ASN A 298 -8.92 -17.76 2.31
CA ASN A 298 -9.17 -18.13 3.69
C ASN A 298 -10.67 -18.15 4.02
N GLU A 299 -11.42 -17.20 3.47
CA GLU A 299 -12.85 -17.06 3.74
C GLU A 299 -13.70 -17.25 2.47
N LYS A 300 -14.20 -18.48 2.27
CA LYS A 300 -15.10 -18.79 1.15
C LYS A 300 -16.56 -18.38 1.42
N PRO A 301 -17.33 -18.05 0.37
CA PRO A 301 -18.78 -17.94 0.50
C PRO A 301 -19.43 -19.20 1.05
N ASP A 302 -20.49 -19.01 1.83
CA ASP A 302 -21.34 -20.08 2.38
C ASP A 302 -22.82 -19.70 2.31
N ALA A 303 -23.69 -20.45 3.00
CA ALA A 303 -25.13 -20.21 2.98
C ALA A 303 -25.53 -18.87 3.63
N ASP A 304 -24.77 -18.40 4.62
CA ASP A 304 -25.07 -17.16 5.35
C ASP A 304 -24.48 -15.93 4.65
N PHE A 305 -23.32 -16.10 4.01
CA PHE A 305 -22.56 -15.08 3.28
C PHE A 305 -22.23 -15.57 1.86
N PRO A 306 -23.19 -15.53 0.93
CA PRO A 306 -23.08 -16.23 -0.35
C PRO A 306 -22.29 -15.47 -1.43
N MET A 307 -21.86 -14.24 -1.17
CA MET A 307 -21.17 -13.39 -2.16
C MET A 307 -19.72 -13.12 -1.77
N VAL A 308 -18.87 -12.81 -2.75
CA VAL A 308 -17.49 -12.36 -2.55
C VAL A 308 -17.41 -10.84 -2.61
N LEU A 309 -16.87 -10.20 -1.59
CA LEU A 309 -16.45 -8.81 -1.59
C LEU A 309 -15.05 -8.68 -2.20
N ILE A 310 -14.94 -7.80 -3.18
CA ILE A 310 -13.68 -7.31 -3.75
C ILE A 310 -13.56 -5.82 -3.39
N THR A 311 -12.56 -5.46 -2.61
CA THR A 311 -12.24 -4.04 -2.37
C THR A 311 -11.28 -3.52 -3.43
N GLY A 312 -11.38 -2.23 -3.78
CA GLY A 312 -10.43 -1.64 -4.70
C GLY A 312 -10.44 -0.12 -4.72
N ARG A 313 -9.79 0.44 -5.74
CA ARG A 313 -9.66 1.89 -5.91
C ARG A 313 -10.61 2.36 -6.99
N GLN A 314 -10.94 3.64 -6.94
CA GLN A 314 -11.56 4.40 -8.01
C GLN A 314 -10.61 5.50 -8.45
N LEU A 315 -10.86 6.11 -9.61
CA LEU A 315 -9.92 7.05 -10.23
C LEU A 315 -9.85 8.38 -9.45
N GLU A 316 -11.00 8.86 -9.00
CA GLU A 316 -11.21 10.19 -8.43
C GLU A 316 -10.65 10.29 -7.02
N HIS A 317 -10.67 9.17 -6.28
CA HIS A 317 -10.29 9.15 -4.87
C HIS A 317 -9.08 8.29 -4.60
N TRP A 318 -8.15 8.88 -3.86
CA TRP A 318 -6.92 8.22 -3.48
C TRP A 318 -7.04 7.56 -2.10
N HIS A 319 -6.85 6.25 -2.08
CA HIS A 319 -6.73 5.46 -0.85
C HIS A 319 -7.89 5.70 0.13
N THR A 320 -7.61 6.14 1.36
CA THR A 320 -8.60 6.46 2.41
C THR A 320 -9.31 7.80 2.20
N GLY A 321 -9.04 8.50 1.09
CA GLY A 321 -9.73 9.74 0.71
C GLY A 321 -9.31 10.98 1.50
N SER A 322 -8.34 10.89 2.42
CA SER A 322 -7.95 11.98 3.32
C SER A 322 -7.53 13.27 2.59
N MET A 323 -6.97 13.15 1.38
CA MET A 323 -6.62 14.27 0.52
C MET A 323 -7.69 14.55 -0.54
N THR A 324 -8.06 13.56 -1.33
CA THR A 324 -8.88 13.77 -2.54
C THR A 324 -10.33 14.12 -2.24
N ARG A 325 -10.88 13.67 -1.10
CA ARG A 325 -12.23 14.07 -0.68
C ARG A 325 -12.31 15.48 -0.11
N ARG A 326 -11.17 16.14 0.09
CA ARG A 326 -11.06 17.58 0.37
C ARG A 326 -10.93 18.42 -0.90
N ALA A 327 -10.68 17.79 -2.06
CA ALA A 327 -10.60 18.49 -3.33
C ALA A 327 -11.99 18.61 -3.94
N SER A 328 -12.53 19.83 -4.04
CA SER A 328 -13.91 20.08 -4.47
C SER A 328 -14.25 19.43 -5.81
N VAL A 329 -13.34 19.43 -6.78
CA VAL A 329 -13.59 18.84 -8.10
C VAL A 329 -13.71 17.31 -8.01
N LEU A 330 -12.78 16.65 -7.30
CA LEU A 330 -12.76 15.18 -7.20
C LEU A 330 -13.95 14.67 -6.39
N ASP A 331 -14.25 15.31 -5.26
CA ASP A 331 -15.38 14.94 -4.41
C ASP A 331 -16.73 15.18 -5.12
N ASN A 332 -16.87 16.21 -5.96
CA ASN A 332 -18.09 16.41 -6.74
C ASN A 332 -18.32 15.35 -7.83
N ILE A 333 -17.25 14.72 -8.36
CA ILE A 333 -17.39 13.66 -9.38
C ILE A 333 -17.88 12.36 -8.73
N GLU A 334 -17.32 11.99 -7.58
CA GLU A 334 -17.68 10.77 -6.85
C GLU A 334 -17.92 11.04 -5.35
N PRO A 335 -19.02 11.71 -4.97
CA PRO A 335 -19.25 12.17 -3.59
C PRO A 335 -19.73 11.06 -2.64
N ILE A 336 -20.25 9.96 -3.19
CA ILE A 336 -21.08 9.00 -2.48
C ILE A 336 -20.45 7.62 -2.50
N ALA A 337 -20.36 7.01 -1.33
CA ALA A 337 -19.95 5.62 -1.19
C ALA A 337 -20.93 4.64 -1.88
N THR A 338 -20.43 3.81 -2.79
CA THR A 338 -21.24 2.85 -3.54
C THR A 338 -20.77 1.41 -3.42
N VAL A 339 -21.71 0.47 -3.55
CA VAL A 339 -21.43 -0.94 -3.84
C VAL A 339 -21.80 -1.24 -5.29
N THR A 340 -20.84 -1.72 -6.07
CA THR A 340 -21.09 -2.13 -7.46
C THR A 340 -21.52 -3.59 -7.52
N ILE A 341 -22.65 -3.84 -8.16
CA ILE A 341 -23.34 -5.13 -8.19
C ILE A 341 -23.66 -5.52 -9.64
N ASN A 342 -23.54 -6.80 -9.97
CA ASN A 342 -23.96 -7.34 -11.26
C ASN A 342 -25.49 -7.21 -11.46
N PRO A 343 -25.99 -6.91 -12.67
CA PRO A 343 -27.42 -6.84 -12.95
C PRO A 343 -28.23 -8.08 -12.51
N ALA A 344 -27.67 -9.29 -12.65
CA ALA A 344 -28.35 -10.53 -12.27
C ALA A 344 -28.54 -10.65 -10.75
N ASP A 345 -27.52 -10.23 -9.98
CA ASP A 345 -27.58 -10.23 -8.51
C ASP A 345 -28.53 -9.13 -8.00
N MET A 346 -28.56 -7.96 -8.66
CA MET A 346 -29.53 -6.90 -8.36
C MET A 346 -30.98 -7.35 -8.58
N ALA A 347 -31.24 -8.09 -9.66
CA ALA A 347 -32.56 -8.65 -9.94
C ALA A 347 -33.01 -9.64 -8.85
N THR A 348 -32.10 -10.52 -8.41
CA THR A 348 -32.33 -11.45 -7.30
C THR A 348 -32.62 -10.72 -5.98
N LEU A 349 -31.86 -9.66 -5.69
CA LEU A 349 -32.01 -8.82 -4.49
C LEU A 349 -33.22 -7.88 -4.55
N LYS A 350 -33.85 -7.71 -5.73
CA LYS A 350 -34.94 -6.76 -5.99
C LYS A 350 -34.56 -5.31 -5.68
N VAL A 351 -33.32 -4.94 -6.01
CA VAL A 351 -32.74 -3.61 -5.81
C VAL A 351 -32.55 -2.91 -7.15
N LYS A 352 -32.82 -1.61 -7.19
CA LYS A 352 -32.56 -0.74 -8.34
C LYS A 352 -31.29 0.09 -8.13
N PRO A 353 -30.61 0.54 -9.20
CA PRO A 353 -29.50 1.49 -9.09
C PRO A 353 -29.92 2.73 -8.28
N GLY A 354 -29.04 3.19 -7.39
CA GLY A 354 -29.30 4.31 -6.49
C GLY A 354 -30.11 3.98 -5.24
N GLU A 355 -30.66 2.76 -5.10
CA GLU A 355 -31.25 2.33 -3.82
C GLU A 355 -30.16 1.93 -2.82
N VAL A 356 -30.47 2.06 -1.52
CA VAL A 356 -29.56 1.66 -0.45
C VAL A 356 -29.52 0.14 -0.30
N VAL A 357 -28.31 -0.38 -0.10
CA VAL A 357 -28.01 -1.78 0.20
C VAL A 357 -27.14 -1.84 1.45
N THR A 358 -27.49 -2.73 2.38
CA THR A 358 -26.62 -3.10 3.49
C THR A 358 -25.75 -4.27 3.05
N VAL A 359 -24.44 -4.11 3.17
CA VAL A 359 -23.45 -5.18 2.96
C VAL A 359 -22.97 -5.63 4.33
N GLU A 360 -23.05 -6.92 4.61
CA GLU A 360 -22.75 -7.51 5.92
C GLU A 360 -21.75 -8.66 5.75
N SER A 361 -20.72 -8.69 6.60
CA SER A 361 -19.77 -9.79 6.74
C SER A 361 -19.87 -10.39 8.15
N ARG A 362 -18.98 -11.32 8.48
CA ARG A 362 -18.88 -11.88 9.85
C ARG A 362 -18.39 -10.87 10.89
N ARG A 363 -17.79 -9.75 10.45
CA ARG A 363 -17.16 -8.74 11.34
C ARG A 363 -17.98 -7.48 11.49
N GLY A 364 -18.73 -7.10 10.45
CA GLY A 364 -19.46 -5.85 10.48
C GLY A 364 -20.43 -5.70 9.33
N LYS A 365 -21.07 -4.53 9.28
CA LYS A 365 -21.98 -4.15 8.20
C LYS A 365 -21.85 -2.67 7.89
N ILE A 366 -22.05 -2.33 6.62
CA ILE A 366 -22.08 -0.95 6.12
C ILE A 366 -23.27 -0.78 5.18
N ALA A 367 -23.81 0.43 5.10
CA ALA A 367 -24.89 0.78 4.18
C ALA A 367 -24.36 1.71 3.07
N LEU A 368 -24.61 1.34 1.83
CA LEU A 368 -24.05 1.96 0.62
C LEU A 368 -25.14 2.11 -0.44
N TYR A 369 -24.90 2.96 -1.43
CA TYR A 369 -25.79 3.06 -2.60
C TYR A 369 -25.41 2.05 -3.68
N ALA A 370 -26.41 1.38 -4.26
CA ALA A 370 -26.18 0.39 -5.30
C ALA A 370 -25.80 1.05 -6.64
N ARG A 371 -24.68 0.62 -7.21
CA ARG A 371 -24.23 0.94 -8.57
C ARG A 371 -24.29 -0.33 -9.41
N VAL A 372 -24.74 -0.23 -10.66
CA VAL A 372 -24.82 -1.38 -11.57
C VAL A 372 -23.60 -1.41 -12.48
N ASP A 373 -22.98 -2.58 -12.62
CA ASP A 373 -21.94 -2.85 -13.62
C ASP A 373 -21.96 -4.34 -14.01
N GLY A 374 -22.04 -4.62 -15.31
CA GLY A 374 -22.02 -5.98 -15.83
C GLY A 374 -20.64 -6.65 -15.79
N ASN A 375 -19.57 -5.88 -15.58
CA ASN A 375 -18.20 -6.40 -15.50
C ASN A 375 -17.86 -7.01 -14.14
N VAL A 376 -18.63 -6.70 -13.09
CA VAL A 376 -18.50 -7.38 -11.81
C VAL A 376 -19.06 -8.80 -11.98
N PRO A 377 -18.32 -9.87 -11.62
CA PRO A 377 -18.81 -11.24 -11.73
C PRO A 377 -20.09 -11.47 -10.91
N VAL A 378 -20.98 -12.32 -11.42
CA VAL A 378 -22.15 -12.81 -10.66
C VAL A 378 -21.68 -13.50 -9.37
N GLY A 379 -22.30 -13.18 -8.25
CA GLY A 379 -21.91 -13.66 -6.92
C GLY A 379 -20.73 -12.89 -6.31
N ALA A 380 -20.32 -11.76 -6.90
CA ALA A 380 -19.33 -10.85 -6.35
C ALA A 380 -19.83 -9.41 -6.30
N VAL A 381 -19.26 -8.61 -5.40
CA VAL A 381 -19.51 -7.17 -5.29
C VAL A 381 -18.20 -6.41 -5.18
N PHE A 382 -18.20 -5.17 -5.66
CA PHE A 382 -17.04 -4.28 -5.57
C PHE A 382 -17.34 -3.06 -4.71
N ILE A 383 -16.44 -2.72 -3.77
CA ILE A 383 -16.56 -1.54 -2.91
C ILE A 383 -15.23 -0.77 -2.92
N PRO A 384 -15.23 0.51 -3.36
CA PRO A 384 -14.07 1.39 -3.16
C PRO A 384 -13.88 1.70 -1.67
N PHE A 385 -12.63 1.72 -1.19
CA PHE A 385 -12.34 1.91 0.24
C PHE A 385 -11.99 3.36 0.64
N ALA A 386 -12.41 4.35 -0.15
CA ALA A 386 -12.10 5.77 0.07
C ALA A 386 -13.08 6.53 0.96
N TYR A 387 -14.11 5.85 1.47
CA TYR A 387 -15.23 6.49 2.17
C TYR A 387 -15.27 6.07 3.63
N TYR A 388 -15.04 7.01 4.55
CA TYR A 388 -15.07 6.76 5.99
C TYR A 388 -16.48 6.42 6.49
N GLU A 389 -17.50 7.04 5.90
CA GLU A 389 -18.91 6.86 6.24
C GLU A 389 -19.40 5.43 5.95
N ALA A 390 -18.68 4.69 5.10
CA ALA A 390 -18.93 3.31 4.76
C ALA A 390 -17.60 2.59 4.50
N ALA A 391 -16.75 2.56 5.53
CA ALA A 391 -15.42 1.97 5.45
C ALA A 391 -15.49 0.48 5.07
N ALA A 392 -15.04 0.16 3.85
CA ALA A 392 -15.07 -1.21 3.32
C ALA A 392 -14.32 -2.20 4.20
N ASN A 393 -13.28 -1.73 4.91
CA ASN A 393 -12.47 -2.53 5.80
C ASN A 393 -13.15 -2.93 7.12
N MET A 394 -14.36 -2.42 7.41
CA MET A 394 -15.23 -3.02 8.44
C MET A 394 -15.73 -4.41 8.05
N LEU A 395 -15.65 -4.76 6.75
CA LEU A 395 -16.11 -6.04 6.25
C LEU A 395 -14.98 -7.06 6.11
N THR A 396 -13.75 -6.61 5.83
CA THR A 396 -12.61 -7.43 5.38
C THR A 396 -12.08 -8.34 6.49
N ASN A 397 -11.45 -9.46 6.10
CA ASN A 397 -10.85 -10.39 7.06
C ASN A 397 -9.36 -10.06 7.30
N PRO A 398 -8.82 -10.33 8.49
CA PRO A 398 -7.43 -10.04 8.83
C PRO A 398 -6.46 -11.18 8.49
N ALA A 399 -6.88 -12.19 7.69
CA ALA A 399 -6.03 -13.33 7.39
C ALA A 399 -4.83 -12.91 6.53
N LEU A 400 -3.63 -13.32 6.94
CA LEU A 400 -2.37 -12.88 6.34
C LEU A 400 -1.75 -13.94 5.43
N ASP A 401 -1.10 -13.48 4.36
CA ASP A 401 -0.09 -14.29 3.67
C ASP A 401 1.04 -14.66 4.65
N PRO A 402 1.46 -15.94 4.73
CA PRO A 402 2.39 -16.39 5.76
C PRO A 402 3.82 -15.85 5.60
N PHE A 403 4.18 -15.31 4.43
CA PHE A 403 5.52 -14.80 4.15
C PHE A 403 5.54 -13.27 4.11
N GLY A 404 4.71 -12.68 3.26
CA GLY A 404 4.61 -11.24 3.06
C GLY A 404 3.81 -10.52 4.13
N LYS A 405 3.06 -11.27 4.97
CA LYS A 405 2.20 -10.72 6.03
C LYS A 405 1.19 -9.69 5.51
N ILE A 406 0.81 -9.83 4.24
CA ILE A 406 -0.20 -8.98 3.58
C ILE A 406 -1.59 -9.58 3.83
N PRO A 407 -2.58 -8.80 4.28
CA PRO A 407 -3.94 -9.27 4.50
C PRO A 407 -4.74 -9.53 3.22
N GLU A 408 -5.71 -10.44 3.32
CA GLU A 408 -6.62 -10.86 2.24
C GLU A 408 -7.75 -9.85 1.98
N PHE A 409 -7.39 -8.67 1.47
CA PHE A 409 -8.38 -7.63 1.15
C PHE A 409 -9.27 -7.95 -0.07
N LYS A 410 -8.80 -8.80 -0.99
CA LYS A 410 -9.46 -9.06 -2.29
C LYS A 410 -10.44 -10.21 -2.25
N TYR A 411 -10.64 -10.83 -1.09
CA TYR A 411 -11.55 -11.96 -0.95
C TYR A 411 -12.14 -12.03 0.45
N CYS A 412 -13.42 -11.70 0.57
CA CYS A 412 -14.14 -11.76 1.84
C CYS A 412 -15.60 -12.17 1.57
N ALA A 413 -16.18 -13.05 2.38
CA ALA A 413 -17.54 -13.48 2.16
C ALA A 413 -18.52 -12.48 2.79
N VAL A 414 -19.52 -12.05 2.01
CA VAL A 414 -20.52 -11.07 2.41
C VAL A 414 -21.92 -11.50 1.99
N ARG A 415 -22.92 -10.86 2.60
CA ARG A 415 -24.32 -10.92 2.21
C ARG A 415 -24.84 -9.51 1.97
N LEU A 416 -25.69 -9.37 0.95
CA LEU A 416 -26.40 -8.14 0.65
C LEU A 416 -27.84 -8.20 1.17
N LYS A 417 -28.33 -7.08 1.69
CA LYS A 417 -29.73 -6.88 2.08
C LYS A 417 -30.22 -5.56 1.48
N LYS A 418 -31.41 -5.56 0.89
CA LYS A 418 -32.09 -4.34 0.44
C LYS A 418 -32.37 -3.44 1.65
N GLY A 419 -32.10 -2.15 1.50
CA GLY A 419 -32.32 -1.13 2.54
C GLY A 419 -31.14 -1.01 3.51
N GLY A 420 -31.37 -0.22 4.56
CA GLY A 420 -30.34 0.24 5.49
C GLY A 420 -30.39 1.75 5.66
N THR A 421 -29.56 2.27 6.56
CA THR A 421 -29.43 3.70 6.80
C THR A 421 -27.98 4.08 6.50
N PRO A 422 -27.70 4.72 5.36
CA PRO A 422 -26.35 5.21 5.08
C PRO A 422 -25.95 6.20 6.17
N THR A 423 -24.71 6.10 6.64
CA THR A 423 -24.14 7.07 7.57
C THR A 423 -24.16 8.44 6.88
N ARG A 424 -24.85 9.40 7.50
CA ARG A 424 -24.97 10.73 6.92
C ARG A 424 -23.63 11.44 7.02
N LEU A 425 -23.14 11.94 5.89
CA LEU A 425 -21.93 12.75 5.81
C LEU A 425 -22.07 14.01 6.66
N SER A 426 -21.16 14.21 7.62
CA SER A 426 -20.87 15.51 8.25
C SER A 426 -19.67 16.23 7.60
N THR A 427 -19.17 15.67 6.48
CA THR A 427 -18.10 16.13 5.56
C THR A 427 -16.65 15.80 5.93
N TYR A 428 -15.85 15.46 4.91
CA TYR A 428 -14.39 15.60 4.88
C TYR A 428 -13.98 16.72 3.90
N GLY A 429 -14.77 17.81 3.79
CA GLY A 429 -14.50 18.84 2.78
C GLY A 429 -15.62 19.84 2.48
N GLY A 430 -16.64 19.97 3.33
CA GLY A 430 -17.63 21.05 3.20
C GLY A 430 -18.26 21.18 1.82
N GLY A 431 -18.49 20.05 1.12
CA GLY A 431 -19.20 19.98 -0.17
C GLY A 431 -20.67 20.39 -0.08
N GLN A 432 -20.95 21.54 0.53
CA GLN A 432 -21.98 22.43 0.09
C GLN A 432 -21.29 23.42 -0.83
N ALA A 433 -21.26 23.12 -2.13
CA ALA A 433 -21.42 24.22 -3.07
C ALA A 433 -22.60 25.01 -2.52
N ARG A 434 -22.35 26.24 -2.04
CA ARG A 434 -23.41 27.15 -1.59
C ARG A 434 -24.53 27.00 -2.60
N MET A 435 -25.73 26.67 -2.13
CA MET A 435 -26.91 26.96 -2.94
C MET A 435 -26.77 28.43 -3.30
N VAL A 436 -26.42 28.70 -4.57
CA VAL A 436 -26.59 30.02 -5.15
C VAL A 436 -28.11 30.13 -5.27
N THR A 437 -28.73 30.58 -4.17
CA THR A 437 -30.09 31.07 -4.20
C THR A 437 -30.11 32.21 -5.19
N ALA A 438 -30.79 32.00 -6.32
CA ALA A 438 -31.18 33.05 -7.24
C ALA A 438 -32.26 33.94 -6.62
#